data_AF-A0A504KD88-F1
#
_entry.id   AF-A0A504KD88-F1
#
_cell.length_a   1.000
_cell.length_b   1.000
_cell.length_c   1.000
_cell.angle_alpha   90.00
_cell.angle_beta   90.00
_cell.angle_gamma   90.00
#
_symmetry.space_group_name_H-M   'P 1'
#
loop_
_entity.id
_entity.type
_entity.pdbx_description
1 polymer ?
#
loop_
_entity_poly.entity_id
_entity_poly.type
_entity_poly.pdbx_seq_one_letter_code
_entity_poly.pdbx_strand_id
1 'polypeptide(L)'
;SESVDRLDSTWARPAGNRIAASYINYYPGNGVVVVPEFGSDLDVKAKAKLAELFPDHKIVGIENSREILLGGGNVACITLPVYAPQRR
;
A
#
# COMPACT_ATOMS: atom_id res chain seq x y z
N SER A 1 -4.04 17.31 -5.50
CA SER A 1 -4.35 16.32 -6.54
C SER A 1 -5.70 16.66 -7.11
N GLU A 2 -5.84 16.69 -8.43
CA GLU A 2 -7.15 16.82 -9.08
C GLU A 2 -7.91 15.48 -9.12
N SER A 3 -7.21 14.38 -8.87
CA SER A 3 -7.68 13.00 -8.94
C SER A 3 -8.42 12.47 -7.70
N VAL A 4 -8.52 13.26 -6.62
CA VAL A 4 -9.19 12.84 -5.37
C VAL A 4 -10.38 13.76 -5.14
N ASP A 5 -11.55 13.16 -4.98
CA ASP A 5 -12.80 13.87 -4.71
C ASP A 5 -12.69 14.74 -3.44
N ARG A 6 -13.29 15.93 -3.50
CA ARG A 6 -13.30 16.89 -2.39
C ARG A 6 -14.71 17.04 -1.85
N LEU A 7 -14.84 16.82 -0.54
CA LEU A 7 -16.02 17.12 0.27
C LEU A 7 -15.65 18.17 1.33
N ASP A 8 -16.63 18.85 1.91
CA ASP A 8 -16.40 19.93 2.90
C ASP A 8 -15.57 19.48 4.12
N SER A 9 -15.62 18.20 4.47
CA SER A 9 -14.84 17.59 5.58
C SER A 9 -13.44 17.10 5.17
N THR A 10 -13.05 17.27 3.91
CA THR A 10 -11.77 16.77 3.39
C THR A 10 -10.61 17.64 3.89
N TRP A 11 -9.60 17.02 4.48
CA TRP A 11 -8.40 17.77 4.86
C TRP A 11 -7.65 18.32 3.64
N ALA A 12 -7.24 19.59 3.74
CA ALA A 12 -6.45 20.25 2.73
C ALA A 12 -5.06 19.59 2.59
N ARG A 13 -4.60 19.43 1.35
CA ARG A 13 -3.31 18.80 1.00
C ARG A 13 -2.50 19.79 0.15
N PRO A 14 -1.94 20.84 0.77
CA PRO A 14 -1.12 21.79 0.05
C PRO A 14 0.12 21.08 -0.51
N ALA A 15 0.63 21.58 -1.63
CA ALA A 15 1.89 21.10 -2.19
C ALA A 15 3.01 21.27 -1.14
N GLY A 16 3.89 20.27 -1.03
CA GLY A 16 4.97 20.25 -0.03
C GLY A 16 4.60 19.64 1.32
N ASN A 17 3.31 19.33 1.59
CA ASN A 17 2.96 18.57 2.79
C ASN A 17 3.59 17.18 2.74
N ARG A 18 4.25 16.80 3.84
CA ARG A 18 4.77 15.46 4.03
C ARG A 18 3.61 14.49 4.30
N ILE A 19 3.64 13.36 3.60
CA ILE A 19 2.69 12.26 3.75
C ILE A 19 3.48 10.98 4.01
N ALA A 20 2.92 10.07 4.81
CA ALA A 20 3.61 8.87 5.26
C ALA A 20 3.59 7.77 4.19
N ALA A 21 4.37 7.95 3.12
CA ALA A 21 4.60 6.91 2.12
C ALA A 21 5.36 5.74 2.77
N SER A 22 4.66 4.65 3.10
CA SER A 22 5.21 3.51 3.84
C SER A 22 5.00 2.20 3.09
N TYR A 23 6.10 1.51 2.82
CA TYR A 23 6.07 0.16 2.24
C TYR A 23 5.56 -0.90 3.22
N ILE A 24 5.54 -0.63 4.53
CA ILE A 24 4.96 -1.52 5.55
C ILE A 24 3.44 -1.61 5.38
N ASN A 25 2.81 -0.67 4.67
CA ASN A 25 1.38 -0.67 4.39
C ASN A 25 1.00 -1.66 3.27
N TYR A 26 1.53 -2.89 3.33
CA TYR A 26 1.27 -3.99 2.39
C TYR A 26 0.16 -4.92 2.89
N TYR A 27 -0.41 -5.71 1.99
CA TYR A 27 -1.36 -6.78 2.31
C TYR A 27 -0.75 -8.17 2.06
N PRO A 28 -0.58 -9.01 3.12
CA PRO A 28 -0.16 -10.39 2.97
C PRO A 28 -1.38 -11.31 2.75
N GLY A 29 -1.59 -11.74 1.51
CA GLY A 29 -2.56 -12.78 1.15
C GLY A 29 -1.95 -14.18 1.20
N ASN A 30 -2.75 -15.21 0.91
CA ASN A 30 -2.36 -16.62 1.08
C ASN A 30 -1.10 -17.08 0.31
N GLY A 31 -0.73 -16.39 -0.78
CA GLY A 31 0.48 -16.69 -1.56
C GLY A 31 1.03 -15.47 -2.30
N VAL A 32 0.57 -14.28 -1.92
CA VAL A 32 0.98 -13.02 -2.52
C VAL A 32 1.15 -11.97 -1.43
N VAL A 33 2.09 -11.04 -1.63
CA VAL A 33 2.18 -9.82 -0.84
C VAL A 33 1.98 -8.65 -1.78
N VAL A 34 0.92 -7.89 -1.57
CA VAL A 34 0.61 -6.71 -2.38
C VAL A 34 1.16 -5.48 -1.67
N VAL A 35 2.10 -4.78 -2.31
CA VAL A 35 2.83 -3.64 -1.73
C VAL A 35 2.58 -2.38 -2.55
N PRO A 36 2.45 -1.20 -1.92
CA PRO A 36 2.39 0.06 -2.65
C PRO A 36 3.72 0.39 -3.32
N GLU A 37 3.64 1.00 -4.50
CA GLU A 37 4.78 1.65 -5.15
C GLU A 37 4.54 3.16 -5.26
N PHE A 38 5.63 3.92 -5.14
CA PHE A 38 5.59 5.39 -5.08
C PHE A 38 6.34 6.06 -6.24
N GLY A 39 6.85 5.28 -7.21
CA GLY A 39 7.67 5.79 -8.31
C GLY A 39 9.07 6.18 -7.84
N SER A 40 9.61 5.43 -6.87
CA SER A 40 10.89 5.67 -6.22
C SER A 40 11.81 4.46 -6.38
N ASP A 41 13.12 4.67 -6.48
CA ASP A 41 14.10 3.56 -6.45
C ASP A 41 14.01 2.70 -5.19
N LEU A 42 13.36 3.20 -4.13
CA LEU A 42 13.08 2.45 -2.91
C LEU A 42 12.02 1.35 -3.13
N ASP A 43 11.19 1.44 -4.17
CA ASP A 43 10.18 0.42 -4.52
C ASP A 43 10.87 -0.93 -4.76
N VAL A 44 12.00 -0.92 -5.47
CA VAL A 44 12.79 -2.14 -5.76
C VAL A 44 13.38 -2.73 -4.47
N LYS A 45 13.93 -1.89 -3.60
CA LYS A 45 14.50 -2.33 -2.31
C LYS A 45 13.44 -2.90 -1.38
N ALA A 46 12.28 -2.26 -1.32
CA ALA A 46 11.15 -2.74 -0.53
C ALA A 46 10.66 -4.10 -1.02
N LYS A 47 10.46 -4.27 -2.33
CA LYS A 47 10.05 -5.55 -2.92
C LYS A 47 11.07 -6.65 -2.68
N ALA A 48 12.37 -6.36 -2.85
CA ALA A 48 13.43 -7.33 -2.57
C ALA A 48 13.41 -7.75 -1.10
N LYS A 49 13.25 -6.79 -0.17
CA LYS A 49 13.19 -7.10 1.25
C LYS A 49 11.96 -7.93 1.63
N LEU A 50 10.81 -7.63 1.03
CA LEU A 50 9.59 -8.42 1.24
C LEU A 50 9.72 -9.83 0.66
N ALA A 51 10.41 -10.01 -0.47
CA ALA A 51 10.67 -11.33 -1.04
C ALA A 51 11.55 -12.19 -0.11
N GLU A 52 12.54 -11.58 0.57
CA GLU A 52 13.33 -12.28 1.60
C GLU A 52 12.47 -12.71 2.81
N LEU A 53 11.53 -11.84 3.23
CA LEU A 53 10.69 -12.08 4.41
C LEU A 53 9.55 -13.07 4.14
N PHE A 54 9.05 -13.12 2.90
CA PHE A 54 7.95 -13.97 2.47
C PHE A 54 8.40 -14.86 1.29
N PRO A 55 9.30 -15.83 1.52
CA PRO A 55 9.95 -16.58 0.45
C PRO A 55 8.97 -17.39 -0.43
N ASP A 56 7.83 -17.80 0.15
CA ASP A 56 6.80 -18.57 -0.56
C ASP A 56 5.72 -17.68 -1.21
N HIS A 57 5.87 -16.35 -1.18
CA HIS A 57 4.88 -15.41 -1.70
C HIS A 57 5.40 -14.67 -2.93
N LYS A 58 4.51 -14.46 -3.91
CA LYS A 58 4.78 -13.52 -5.00
C LYS A 58 4.59 -12.09 -4.51
N ILE A 59 5.62 -11.26 -4.61
CA ILE A 59 5.53 -9.83 -4.30
C ILE A 59 4.95 -9.08 -5.51
N VAL A 60 3.86 -8.35 -5.31
CA VAL A 60 3.13 -7.61 -6.36
C VAL A 60 3.05 -6.13 -5.99
N GLY A 61 3.65 -5.27 -6.81
CA GLY A 61 3.59 -3.82 -6.64
C GLY A 61 2.36 -3.19 -7.28
N ILE A 62 1.83 -2.13 -6.67
CA ILE A 62 0.80 -1.27 -7.26
C ILE A 62 1.45 0.07 -7.64
N GLU A 63 1.78 0.23 -8.91
CA GLU A 63 2.46 1.43 -9.48
C GLU A 63 1.72 2.74 -9.15
N ASN A 64 0.38 2.71 -9.20
CA ASN A 64 -0.46 3.90 -9.02
C ASN A 64 -0.93 4.12 -7.57
N SER A 65 -0.27 3.51 -6.58
CA SER A 65 -0.72 3.54 -5.17
C SER A 65 -0.66 4.93 -4.53
N ARG A 66 0.05 5.87 -5.16
CA ARG A 66 0.12 7.27 -4.74
C ARG A 66 -1.26 7.91 -4.58
N GLU A 67 -2.23 7.51 -5.40
CA GLU A 67 -3.59 8.06 -5.31
C GLU A 67 -4.29 7.67 -4.00
N ILE A 68 -4.02 6.46 -3.50
CA ILE A 68 -4.50 6.00 -2.19
C ILE A 68 -3.73 6.73 -1.07
N LEU A 69 -2.42 6.90 -1.24
CA LEU A 69 -1.57 7.64 -0.31
C LEU A 69 -2.04 9.08 -0.12
N LEU A 70 -2.44 9.74 -1.21
CA LEU A 70 -3.04 11.07 -1.12
C LEU A 70 -4.32 11.05 -0.28
N GLY A 71 -5.07 9.96 -0.26
CA GLY A 71 -6.20 9.73 0.66
C GLY A 71 -5.81 9.69 2.14
N GLY A 72 -4.55 9.39 2.48
CA GLY A 72 -4.03 9.33 3.85
C GLY A 72 -3.66 7.93 4.35
N GLY A 73 -3.73 6.90 3.49
CA GLY A 73 -3.38 5.52 3.81
C GLY A 73 -2.86 4.78 2.59
N ASN A 74 -2.78 3.45 2.63
CA ASN A 74 -2.45 2.68 1.43
C ASN A 74 -3.09 1.28 1.45
N VAL A 75 -2.52 0.30 0.75
CA VAL A 75 -3.05 -1.05 0.55
C VAL A 75 -3.60 -1.66 1.85
N ALA A 76 -2.81 -1.72 2.93
CA ALA A 76 -3.25 -2.34 4.17
C ALA A 76 -4.46 -1.63 4.81
N CYS A 77 -4.56 -0.30 4.65
CA CYS A 77 -5.65 0.50 5.22
C CYS A 77 -6.99 0.26 4.54
N ILE A 78 -6.99 -0.21 3.28
CA ILE A 78 -8.20 -0.40 2.48
C ILE A 78 -8.54 -1.88 2.26
N THR A 79 -7.82 -2.78 2.92
CA THR A 79 -8.05 -4.23 2.85
C THR A 79 -8.47 -4.76 4.21
N LEU A 80 -9.37 -5.75 4.22
CA LEU A 80 -9.75 -6.49 5.42
C LEU A 80 -9.76 -7.99 5.08
N PRO A 81 -8.81 -8.80 5.60
CA PRO A 81 -8.78 -10.23 5.33
C PRO A 81 -9.98 -10.93 5.97
N VAL A 82 -10.60 -11.84 5.22
CA VAL A 82 -11.55 -12.82 5.73
C VAL A 82 -10.85 -14.16 5.78
N TYR A 83 -10.67 -14.68 6.98
CA TYR A 83 -9.93 -15.93 7.19
C TYR A 83 -10.84 -17.14 6.94
N ALA A 84 -10.28 -18.15 6.28
CA ALA A 84 -10.94 -19.44 6.17
C ALA A 84 -11.14 -20.06 7.57
N PRO A 85 -12.21 -20.85 7.77
CA PRO A 85 -12.40 -21.58 9.02
C PRO A 85 -11.18 -22.46 9.29
N GLN A 86 -10.73 -22.48 10.55
CA GLN A 86 -9.62 -23.34 10.94
C GLN A 86 -10.07 -24.80 10.81
N ARG A 87 -9.37 -25.58 9.98
CA ARG A 87 -9.57 -27.02 9.90
C ARG A 87 -9.07 -27.64 11.21
N ARG A 88 -9.97 -28.27 11.96
CA ARG A 88 -9.62 -29.15 13.08
C ARG A 88 -9.03 -30.46 12.57
#